data_AF-A0A3M6UQ90-F1
#
_entry.id   AF-A0A3M6UQ90-F1
#
_cell.length_a   1.000
_cell.length_b   1.000
_cell.length_c   1.000
_cell.angle_alpha   90.00
_cell.angle_beta   90.00
_cell.angle_gamma   90.00
#
_symmetry.space_group_name_H-M   'P 1'
#
loop_
_entity.id
_entity.type
_entity.pdbx_description
1 polymer ?
#
loop_
_entity_poly.entity_id
_entity_poly.type
_entity_poly.pdbx_seq_one_letter_code
_entity_poly.pdbx_strand_id
1 'polypeptide(L)'
;MIKPHLQSLHSLCQHPKADLHAIVDNEKVRAIPVALASDGTALKPGLEYDSRQKQVIGLTHKVDEKFVKKHPLPDPEKIKTNLITNADVTIATSLDNGAAMPLAVNFRPKSVTGEEIFSCMEDSIRTIQTCQNC
;
A
#
# COMPACT_ATOMS: atom_id res chain seq x y z
N MET A 1 -4.39 -14.17 17.31
CA MET A 1 -5.42 -13.61 16.40
C MET A 1 -4.77 -13.50 15.03
N ILE A 2 -5.16 -14.35 14.07
CA ILE A 2 -4.59 -14.31 12.72
C ILE A 2 -4.91 -12.93 12.13
N LYS A 3 -3.89 -12.15 11.75
CA LYS A 3 -4.08 -10.83 11.15
C LYS A 3 -4.99 -10.99 9.90
N PRO A 4 -5.98 -10.13 9.66
CA PRO A 4 -6.90 -10.27 8.52
C PRO A 4 -6.20 -10.51 7.16
N HIS A 5 -5.06 -9.87 6.95
CA HIS A 5 -4.21 -10.06 5.77
C HIS A 5 -3.72 -11.51 5.59
N LEU A 6 -3.49 -12.25 6.67
CA LEU A 6 -3.07 -13.65 6.62
C LEU A 6 -4.21 -14.60 6.26
N GLN A 7 -5.43 -14.31 6.73
CA GLN A 7 -6.61 -15.07 6.31
C GLN A 7 -6.89 -14.87 4.83
N SER A 8 -6.76 -13.62 4.35
CA SER A 8 -6.90 -13.30 2.93
C SER A 8 -5.80 -13.96 2.09
N LEU A 9 -4.54 -13.95 2.54
CA LEU A 9 -3.43 -14.61 1.84
C LEU A 9 -3.63 -16.13 1.79
N HIS A 10 -4.04 -16.73 2.90
CA HIS A 10 -4.31 -18.16 2.96
C HIS A 10 -5.47 -18.54 2.02
N SER A 11 -6.51 -17.72 1.96
CA SER A 11 -7.64 -17.90 1.03
C SER A 11 -7.21 -17.77 -0.43
N LEU A 12 -6.31 -16.82 -0.74
CA LEU A 12 -5.70 -16.68 -2.06
C LEU A 12 -4.92 -17.94 -2.44
N CYS A 13 -4.07 -18.43 -1.54
CA CYS A 13 -3.20 -19.59 -1.78
C CYS A 13 -3.95 -20.93 -1.88
N GLN A 14 -5.13 -21.04 -1.27
CA GLN A 14 -5.95 -22.26 -1.28
C GLN A 14 -7.09 -22.21 -2.30
N HIS A 15 -7.18 -21.15 -3.11
CA HIS A 15 -8.29 -20.99 -4.02
C HIS A 15 -8.30 -22.13 -5.07
N PRO A 16 -9.40 -22.90 -5.21
CA PRO A 16 -9.42 -24.13 -6.03
C PRO A 16 -9.07 -23.92 -7.51
N LYS A 17 -9.28 -22.72 -8.04
CA LYS A 17 -8.98 -22.38 -9.45
C LYS A 17 -7.60 -21.76 -9.65
N ALA A 18 -6.96 -21.33 -8.58
CA ALA A 18 -5.72 -20.56 -8.66
C ALA A 18 -4.53 -21.41 -9.17
N ASP A 19 -4.63 -22.74 -9.07
CA ASP A 19 -3.60 -23.71 -9.49
C ASP A 19 -2.17 -23.30 -9.05
N LEU A 20 -2.08 -22.76 -7.84
CA LEU A 20 -0.84 -22.21 -7.30
C LEU A 20 -0.04 -23.32 -6.63
N HIS A 21 0.93 -23.86 -7.35
CA HIS A 21 1.96 -24.71 -6.75
C HIS A 21 3.05 -23.86 -6.10
N ALA A 22 3.45 -24.26 -4.88
CA ALA A 22 4.58 -23.64 -4.23
C ALA A 22 5.86 -23.95 -5.04
N ILE A 23 6.65 -22.92 -5.35
CA ILE A 23 7.93 -23.07 -6.07
C ILE A 23 8.99 -23.65 -5.12
N VAL A 24 8.85 -23.37 -3.82
CA VAL A 24 9.64 -23.97 -2.74
C VAL A 24 8.68 -24.41 -1.66
N ASP A 25 8.78 -25.68 -1.25
CA ASP A 25 8.00 -26.23 -0.14
C ASP A 25 8.90 -27.11 0.72
N ASN A 26 9.26 -26.64 1.91
CA ASN A 26 10.04 -27.39 2.88
C ASN A 26 9.67 -26.96 4.32
N GLU A 27 10.25 -27.63 5.31
CA GLU A 27 9.97 -27.40 6.73
C GLU A 27 10.21 -25.96 7.22
N LYS A 28 11.01 -25.16 6.49
CA LYS A 28 11.39 -23.80 6.87
C LYS A 28 10.64 -22.72 6.10
N VAL A 29 10.31 -22.96 4.84
CA VAL A 29 9.70 -21.96 3.97
C VAL A 29 8.79 -22.61 2.93
N ARG A 30 7.66 -21.95 2.70
CA ARG A 30 6.76 -22.22 1.59
C ARG A 30 6.61 -20.96 0.74
N ALA A 31 7.10 -20.99 -0.50
CA ALA A 31 7.08 -19.87 -1.42
C ALA A 31 6.02 -20.10 -2.51
N ILE A 32 5.01 -19.25 -2.55
CA ILE A 32 3.89 -19.36 -3.49
C ILE A 32 3.96 -18.17 -4.45
N PRO A 33 3.97 -18.40 -5.77
CA PRO A 33 3.95 -17.31 -6.74
C PRO A 33 2.59 -16.60 -6.69
N VAL A 34 2.62 -15.28 -6.81
CA VAL A 34 1.43 -14.44 -6.97
C VAL A 34 1.68 -13.45 -8.09
N ALA A 35 0.63 -13.06 -8.79
CA ALA A 35 0.69 -11.91 -9.68
C ALA A 35 0.41 -10.65 -8.85
N LEU A 36 1.14 -9.57 -9.11
CA LEU A 36 0.86 -8.26 -8.54
C LEU A 36 0.25 -7.39 -9.62
N ALA A 37 -1.00 -7.02 -9.44
CA ALA A 37 -1.68 -6.01 -10.25
C ALA A 37 -1.66 -4.69 -9.48
N SER A 38 -1.36 -3.59 -10.16
CA SER A 38 -1.49 -2.25 -9.60
C SER A 38 -2.27 -1.38 -10.56
N ASP A 39 -3.22 -0.62 -10.02
CA ASP A 39 -3.98 0.35 -10.78
C ASP A 39 -4.07 1.67 -10.01
N GLY A 40 -4.07 2.77 -10.74
CA GLY A 40 -4.01 4.13 -10.19
C GLY A 40 -5.29 4.89 -10.49
N THR A 41 -5.90 5.47 -9.46
CA THR A 41 -7.02 6.39 -9.63
C THR A 41 -6.55 7.82 -9.39
N ALA A 42 -6.82 8.69 -10.37
CA ALA A 42 -6.59 10.12 -10.21
C ALA A 42 -7.56 10.71 -9.17
N LEU A 43 -7.00 11.43 -8.22
CA LEU A 43 -7.72 12.16 -7.18
C LEU A 43 -7.72 13.65 -7.49
N LYS A 44 -8.82 14.32 -7.14
CA LYS A 44 -8.85 15.78 -7.15
C LYS A 44 -7.89 16.28 -6.06
N PRO A 45 -6.86 17.08 -6.39
CA PRO A 45 -5.97 17.62 -5.38
C PRO A 45 -6.73 18.55 -4.44
N GLY A 46 -6.47 18.39 -3.15
CA GLY A 46 -7.13 19.18 -2.11
C GLY A 46 -6.52 18.91 -0.74
N LEU A 47 -6.85 19.80 0.19
CA LEU A 47 -6.49 19.67 1.60
C LEU A 47 -7.77 19.65 2.42
N GLU A 48 -7.85 18.74 3.38
CA GLU A 48 -8.98 18.64 4.28
C GLU A 48 -8.48 18.45 5.72
N TYR A 49 -9.18 19.04 6.69
CA TYR A 49 -8.87 18.81 8.09
C TYR A 49 -9.63 17.59 8.60
N ASP A 50 -8.90 16.52 8.91
CA ASP A 50 -9.47 15.37 9.61
C ASP A 50 -9.54 15.66 11.11
N SER A 51 -10.76 15.90 11.60
CA SER A 51 -11.04 16.18 13.01
C SER A 51 -10.72 15.01 13.96
N ARG A 52 -10.79 13.76 13.48
CA ARG A 52 -10.51 12.56 14.29
C ARG A 52 -9.01 12.41 14.49
N GLN A 53 -8.24 12.62 13.44
CA GLN A 53 -6.77 12.53 13.47
C GLN A 53 -6.10 13.84 13.90
N LYS A 54 -6.87 14.94 13.96
CA LYS A 54 -6.42 16.30 14.26
C LYS A 54 -5.28 16.77 13.36
N GLN A 55 -5.37 16.46 12.07
CA GLN A 55 -4.35 16.80 11.07
C GLN A 55 -4.97 17.16 9.73
N VAL A 56 -4.23 17.91 8.93
CA VAL A 56 -4.58 18.16 7.52
C VAL A 56 -4.12 16.96 6.69
N ILE A 57 -5.05 16.41 5.91
CA ILE A 57 -4.83 15.32 4.96
C ILE A 57 -4.76 15.88 3.53
N GLY A 58 -4.20 15.11 2.60
CA GLY A 58 -4.01 15.50 1.20
C GLY A 58 -2.57 15.87 0.83
N LEU A 59 -1.62 15.72 1.77
CA LEU A 59 -0.19 15.87 1.53
C LEU A 59 0.56 14.57 1.81
N THR A 60 1.72 14.40 1.18
CA THR A 60 2.64 13.28 1.39
C THR A 60 3.25 13.21 2.80
N HIS A 61 3.17 14.30 3.56
CA HIS A 61 3.71 14.41 4.91
C HIS A 61 2.65 14.84 5.91
N LYS A 62 2.90 14.52 7.17
CA LYS A 62 2.00 14.84 8.28
C LYS A 62 1.97 16.34 8.56
N VAL A 63 0.77 16.92 8.50
CA VAL A 63 0.51 18.33 8.86
C VAL A 63 -0.40 18.39 10.08
N ASP A 64 0.21 18.38 11.26
CA ASP A 64 -0.47 18.53 12.54
C ASP A 64 -0.27 19.93 13.16
N GLU A 65 -0.85 20.17 14.33
CA GLU A 65 -0.73 21.43 15.05
C GLU A 65 0.72 21.87 15.26
N LYS A 66 1.64 20.92 15.54
CA LYS A 66 3.06 21.23 15.75
C LYS A 66 3.72 21.68 14.45
N PHE A 67 3.38 21.05 13.33
CA PHE A 67 3.87 21.46 12.01
C PHE A 67 3.41 22.87 11.67
N VAL A 68 2.12 23.17 11.84
CA VAL A 68 1.53 24.49 11.51
C VAL A 68 2.13 25.60 12.38
N LYS A 69 2.31 25.36 13.68
CA LYS A 69 2.96 26.33 14.59
C LYS A 69 4.40 26.65 14.20
N LYS A 70 5.14 25.68 13.64
CA LYS A 70 6.51 25.88 13.16
C LYS A 70 6.57 26.59 11.79
N HIS A 71 5.52 26.46 10.99
CA HIS A 71 5.43 27.01 9.63
C HIS A 71 4.17 27.87 9.48
N PRO A 72 4.11 29.04 10.15
CA PRO A 72 2.92 29.90 10.11
C PRO A 72 2.64 30.47 8.70
N LEU A 73 3.66 30.53 7.84
CA LEU A 73 3.59 30.93 6.44
C LEU A 73 4.23 29.83 5.58
N PRO A 74 3.48 28.77 5.24
CA PRO A 74 4.02 27.67 4.45
C PRO A 74 4.23 28.11 3.00
N ASP A 75 5.28 27.57 2.37
CA ASP A 75 5.64 27.85 0.98
C ASP A 75 4.62 27.20 0.01
N PRO A 76 3.87 27.99 -0.78
CA PRO A 76 2.85 27.46 -1.69
C PRO A 76 3.38 26.47 -2.71
N GLU A 77 4.60 26.64 -3.20
CA GLU A 77 5.17 25.73 -4.21
C GLU A 77 5.53 24.38 -3.59
N LYS A 78 6.04 24.37 -2.36
CA LYS A 78 6.25 23.13 -1.61
C LYS A 78 4.95 22.42 -1.28
N ILE A 79 3.86 23.14 -1.03
CA ILE A 79 2.55 22.50 -0.84
C ILE A 79 2.12 21.82 -2.15
N LYS A 80 2.19 22.53 -3.28
CA LYS A 80 1.78 22.01 -4.59
C LYS A 80 2.51 20.73 -4.99
N THR A 81 3.82 20.66 -4.78
CA THR A 81 4.62 19.47 -5.14
C THR A 81 4.30 18.26 -4.27
N ASN A 82 3.79 18.48 -3.06
CA ASN A 82 3.44 17.42 -2.11
C ASN A 82 1.95 17.09 -2.07
N LEU A 83 1.11 17.74 -2.88
CA LEU A 83 -0.31 17.43 -2.98
C LEU A 83 -0.51 16.03 -3.54
N ILE A 84 -1.29 15.24 -2.82
CA ILE A 84 -1.73 13.93 -3.29
C ILE A 84 -2.69 14.13 -4.47
N THR A 85 -2.36 13.50 -5.59
CA THR A 85 -3.15 13.54 -6.83
C THR A 85 -3.52 12.16 -7.34
N ASN A 86 -2.95 11.09 -6.79
CA ASN A 86 -3.24 9.72 -7.20
C ASN A 86 -3.36 8.81 -5.97
N ALA A 87 -4.21 7.80 -6.08
CA ALA A 87 -4.23 6.65 -5.19
C ALA A 87 -3.95 5.39 -6.03
N ASP A 88 -2.80 4.79 -5.78
CA ASP A 88 -2.38 3.55 -6.43
C ASP A 88 -2.73 2.38 -5.53
N VAL A 89 -3.58 1.48 -6.02
CA VAL A 89 -4.00 0.28 -5.30
C VAL A 89 -3.23 -0.91 -5.86
N THR A 90 -2.50 -1.61 -5.00
CA THR A 90 -1.81 -2.85 -5.33
C THR A 90 -2.58 -4.04 -4.80
N ILE A 91 -2.81 -5.01 -5.66
CA ILE A 91 -3.60 -6.22 -5.39
C ILE A 91 -2.74 -7.43 -5.77
N ALA A 92 -2.64 -8.40 -4.85
CA ALA A 92 -2.14 -9.73 -5.18
C ALA A 92 -3.26 -10.55 -5.78
N THR A 93 -3.04 -11.15 -6.94
CA THR A 93 -3.97 -12.08 -7.58
C THR A 93 -3.32 -13.43 -7.78
N SER A 94 -4.15 -14.46 -7.83
CA SER A 94 -3.73 -15.75 -8.41
C SER A 94 -3.42 -15.55 -9.89
N LEU A 95 -2.64 -16.45 -10.50
CA LEU A 95 -2.23 -16.32 -11.90
C LEU A 95 -3.42 -16.32 -12.87
N ASP A 96 -4.55 -16.93 -12.49
CA ASP A 96 -5.81 -16.94 -13.24
C ASP A 96 -6.75 -15.77 -12.89
N ASN A 97 -6.36 -14.87 -11.98
CA ASN A 97 -7.19 -13.82 -11.38
C ASN A 97 -8.47 -14.33 -10.69
N GLY A 98 -8.57 -15.63 -10.39
CA GLY A 98 -9.72 -16.24 -9.73
C GLY A 98 -9.86 -15.87 -8.26
N ALA A 99 -8.76 -15.46 -7.62
CA ALA A 99 -8.74 -14.88 -6.29
C ALA A 99 -7.85 -13.63 -6.25
N ALA A 100 -8.22 -12.69 -5.38
CA ALA A 100 -7.55 -11.40 -5.24
C ALA A 100 -7.53 -10.93 -3.78
N MET A 101 -6.44 -10.26 -3.39
CA MET A 101 -6.27 -9.66 -2.06
C MET A 101 -5.65 -8.27 -2.20
N PRO A 102 -6.28 -7.22 -1.64
CA PRO A 102 -5.66 -5.90 -1.58
C PRO A 102 -4.41 -5.95 -0.68
N LEU A 103 -3.30 -5.42 -1.16
CA LEU A 103 -2.03 -5.36 -0.43
C LEU A 103 -1.74 -3.98 0.14
N ALA A 104 -1.86 -2.96 -0.72
CA ALA A 104 -1.44 -1.62 -0.39
C ALA A 104 -2.30 -0.59 -1.12
N VAL A 105 -2.45 0.57 -0.47
CA VAL A 105 -2.96 1.79 -1.10
C VAL A 105 -1.91 2.86 -0.89
N ASN A 106 -1.29 3.30 -1.98
CA ASN A 106 -0.24 4.30 -1.98
C ASN A 106 -0.79 5.63 -2.49
N PHE A 107 -0.87 6.62 -1.61
CA PHE A 107 -1.25 7.96 -1.99
C PHE A 107 -0.04 8.73 -2.48
N ARG A 108 -0.10 9.25 -3.71
CA ARG A 108 1.06 9.81 -4.40
C ARG A 108 0.80 11.20 -4.96
N PRO A 109 1.84 12.07 -4.97
CA PRO A 109 1.80 13.29 -5.73
C PRO A 109 1.97 13.00 -7.22
N LYS A 110 1.94 14.05 -8.04
CA LYS A 110 2.03 13.95 -9.50
C LYS A 110 3.35 13.34 -9.99
N SER A 111 4.43 13.53 -9.24
CA SER A 111 5.77 13.05 -9.60
C SER A 111 6.35 12.26 -8.43
N VAL A 112 6.85 11.06 -8.71
CA VAL A 112 7.50 10.18 -7.74
C VAL A 112 8.84 9.70 -8.30
N THR A 113 9.78 9.36 -7.41
CA THR A 113 11.09 8.84 -7.81
C THR A 113 11.08 7.31 -7.90
N GLY A 114 12.09 6.73 -8.55
CA GLY A 114 12.25 5.28 -8.63
C GLY A 114 12.47 4.65 -7.24
N GLU A 115 13.20 5.33 -6.36
CA GLU A 115 13.46 4.89 -4.99
C GLU A 115 12.17 4.84 -4.16
N GLU A 116 11.28 5.82 -4.31
CA GLU A 116 9.98 5.82 -3.63
C GLU A 116 9.11 4.65 -4.10
N ILE A 117 9.08 4.39 -5.41
CA ILE A 117 8.35 3.26 -5.98
C ILE A 117 8.91 1.94 -5.44
N PHE A 118 10.24 1.80 -5.41
CA PHE A 118 10.90 0.61 -4.89
C PHE A 118 10.55 0.37 -3.41
N SER A 119 10.60 1.41 -2.58
CA SER A 119 10.21 1.32 -1.16
C SER A 119 8.75 0.84 -1.01
N CYS A 120 7.81 1.36 -1.80
CA CYS A 120 6.42 0.90 -1.78
C CYS A 120 6.28 -0.59 -2.15
N MET A 121 7.09 -1.08 -3.09
CA MET A 121 7.09 -2.49 -3.48
C MET A 121 7.61 -3.36 -2.33
N GLU A 122 8.70 -2.96 -1.67
CA GLU A 122 9.23 -3.68 -0.50
C GLU A 122 8.21 -3.74 0.64
N ASP A 123 7.53 -2.64 0.95
CA ASP A 123 6.50 -2.60 2.00
C ASP A 123 5.30 -3.50 1.68
N SER A 124 4.91 -3.57 0.41
CA SER A 124 3.86 -4.47 -0.07
C SER A 124 4.27 -5.94 0.11
N ILE A 125 5.53 -6.27 -0.20
CA ILE A 125 6.09 -7.62 0.00
C ILE A 125 6.16 -7.96 1.50
N ARG A 126 6.59 -7.04 2.35
CA ARG A 126 6.63 -7.24 3.81
C ARG A 126 5.24 -7.47 4.40
N THR A 127 4.19 -6.89 3.81
CA THR A 127 2.80 -7.08 4.26
C THR A 127 2.32 -8.52 4.04
N ILE A 128 2.76 -9.16 2.95
CA ILE A 128 2.39 -10.55 2.62
C ILE A 128 3.38 -11.58 3.16
N GLN A 129 4.61 -11.19 3.45
CA GLN A 129 5.58 -12.08 4.08
C GLN A 129 5.19 -12.31 5.54
N THR A 130 4.87 -13.57 5.86
CA THR A 130 4.43 -13.97 7.19
C THR A 130 5.24 -15.12 7.73
N CYS A 131 5.40 -15.15 9.05
CA CYS A 131 5.87 -16.33 9.76
C CYS A 131 4.64 -17.11 10.25
N GLN A 132 4.54 -18.39 9.92
CA GLN A 132 3.41 -19.23 10.37
C GLN A 132 3.35 -19.39 11.90
N ASN A 133 4.46 -19.16 12.60
CA ASN A 133 4.59 -19.33 14.05
C ASN A 133 4.50 -18.01 14.85
N CYS A 134 4.25 -16.86 14.20
CA CYS A 134 4.17 -15.54 14.85
C CYS A 134 2.81 -14.86 14.63
#